data_AF-A0A0D6MGU3-F1
#
_entry.id   AF-A0A0D6MGU3-F1
#
_cell.length_a   1.000
_cell.length_b   1.000
_cell.length_c   1.000
_cell.angle_alpha   90.00
_cell.angle_beta   90.00
_cell.angle_gamma   90.00
#
_symmetry.space_group_name_H-M   'P 1'
#
loop_
_entity.id
_entity.type
_entity.pdbx_description
1 polymer ?
#
loop_
_entity_poly.entity_id
_entity_poly.type
_entity_poly.pdbx_seq_one_letter_code
_entity_poly.pdbx_strand_id
1 'polypeptide(L)'
;MPPSPPSASGPAFSRVSAIRHPRFCARLLAAGAVMGVLGGCKLVDQRTFDPNAGRPPVPHVPHHPGPKPIAPFLVVRAGTPEAEWRPVVTHAAQVALARKPGVLFVLTGLAPDHATPADQVRALGAVASGDERAVADAIIAAGAPPLQVQMQVRTDPGGMRRVQVDVR
;
A
#
# COMPACT_ATOMS: atom_id res chain seq x y z
N MET A 1 37.07 13.88 38.67
CA MET A 1 36.72 15.24 39.12
C MET A 1 37.60 16.24 38.38
N PRO A 2 37.17 16.75 37.22
CA PRO A 2 37.86 17.85 36.52
C PRO A 2 37.24 19.22 36.88
N PRO A 3 38.05 20.30 36.98
CA PRO A 3 37.61 21.62 37.44
C PRO A 3 36.91 22.46 36.37
N SER A 4 35.92 23.23 36.81
CA SER A 4 35.21 24.27 36.05
C SER A 4 36.10 25.49 35.77
N PRO A 5 36.04 26.10 34.57
CA PRO A 5 36.59 27.43 34.32
C PRO A 5 35.55 28.57 34.49
N PRO A 6 36.01 29.81 34.77
CA PRO A 6 35.23 30.89 35.38
C PRO A 6 34.47 31.81 34.41
N SER A 7 33.47 32.46 35.02
CA SER A 7 32.65 33.56 34.54
C SER A 7 33.47 34.80 34.17
N ALA A 8 33.17 35.40 33.01
CA ALA A 8 33.72 36.68 32.58
C ALA A 8 32.58 37.65 32.23
N SER A 9 32.41 38.67 33.08
CA SER A 9 31.59 39.86 32.86
C SER A 9 32.21 40.74 31.76
N GLY A 10 31.37 41.19 30.82
CA GLY A 10 31.70 42.19 29.80
C GLY A 10 30.71 43.37 29.79
N PRO A 11 31.09 44.54 29.27
CA PRO A 11 30.68 45.83 29.83
C PRO A 11 29.50 46.56 29.13
N ALA A 12 28.93 47.46 29.93
CA ALA A 12 28.12 48.66 29.65
C ALA A 12 27.86 49.04 28.17
N PHE A 13 26.59 48.98 27.76
CA PHE A 13 26.07 49.65 26.57
C PHE A 13 25.77 51.14 26.87
N SER A 14 26.54 52.02 26.23
CA SER A 14 26.32 53.46 26.25
C SER A 14 25.20 53.84 25.28
N ARG A 15 24.19 54.57 25.78
CA ARG A 15 23.11 55.15 24.98
C ARG A 15 23.64 56.34 24.20
N VAL A 16 23.51 56.32 22.88
CA VAL A 16 23.66 57.52 22.05
C VAL A 16 22.28 57.98 21.60
N SER A 17 21.97 59.21 22.01
CA SER A 17 20.71 59.91 21.84
C SER A 17 20.49 60.33 20.38
N ALA A 18 19.25 60.20 19.93
CA ALA A 18 18.77 60.62 18.63
C ALA A 18 18.86 62.15 18.44
N ILE A 19 19.35 62.59 17.28
CA ILE A 19 19.29 63.99 16.84
C ILE A 19 18.25 64.10 15.73
N ARG A 20 17.10 64.73 16.04
CA ARG A 20 16.04 65.10 15.10
C ARG A 20 16.47 66.32 14.27
N HIS A 21 16.43 66.23 12.94
CA HIS A 21 16.43 67.40 12.05
C HIS A 21 15.19 67.37 11.15
N PRO A 22 14.15 68.17 11.44
CA PRO A 22 12.82 68.01 10.86
C PRO A 22 12.58 68.99 9.69
N ARG A 23 13.45 69.07 8.68
CA ARG A 23 13.25 69.99 7.53
C ARG A 23 13.74 69.47 6.17
N PHE A 24 13.88 68.16 5.97
CA PHE A 24 14.27 67.56 4.68
C PHE A 24 13.22 66.61 4.06
N CYS A 25 11.99 66.54 4.61
CA CYS A 25 10.94 65.63 4.13
C CYS A 25 9.91 66.22 3.16
N ALA A 26 9.96 67.51 2.81
CA ALA A 26 8.84 68.15 2.10
C ALA A 26 8.98 68.28 0.56
N ARG A 27 10.10 67.88 -0.06
CA ARG A 27 10.30 68.07 -1.53
C ARG A 27 10.63 66.81 -2.34
N LEU A 28 10.76 65.64 -1.70
CA LEU A 28 11.01 64.36 -2.39
C LEU A 28 9.75 63.49 -2.57
N LEU A 29 8.58 63.95 -2.09
CA LEU A 29 7.33 63.18 -2.16
C LEU A 29 6.47 63.47 -3.41
N ALA A 30 6.85 64.42 -4.27
CA ALA A 30 6.06 64.76 -5.46
C ALA A 30 6.52 64.07 -6.76
N ALA A 31 7.72 63.47 -6.80
CA ALA A 31 8.26 62.85 -8.01
C ALA A 31 8.16 61.31 -8.05
N GLY A 32 7.98 60.64 -6.90
CA GLY A 32 7.85 59.18 -6.82
C GLY A 32 6.43 58.64 -7.08
N ALA A 33 5.40 59.50 -7.02
CA ALA A 33 4.00 59.08 -7.08
C ALA A 33 3.49 58.81 -8.52
N VAL A 34 4.23 59.20 -9.56
CA VAL A 34 3.77 59.05 -10.96
C VAL A 34 4.18 57.71 -11.60
N MET A 35 5.24 57.04 -11.11
CA MET A 35 5.66 55.73 -11.66
C MET A 35 4.92 54.52 -11.10
N GLY A 36 4.17 54.65 -9.99
CA GLY A 36 3.39 53.55 -9.42
C GLY A 36 2.07 53.25 -10.17
N VAL A 37 1.66 54.14 -11.09
CA VAL A 37 0.34 54.08 -11.75
C VAL A 37 0.38 53.32 -13.09
N LEU A 38 1.56 52.91 -13.57
CA LEU A 38 1.71 52.12 -14.81
C LEU A 38 1.90 50.61 -14.57
N GLY A 39 1.53 50.10 -13.39
CA GLY A 39 1.46 48.66 -13.12
C GLY A 39 0.28 47.93 -13.79
N GLY A 40 -0.38 48.55 -14.77
CA GLY A 40 -1.68 48.17 -15.31
C GLY A 40 -1.69 47.75 -16.78
N CYS A 41 -0.65 47.11 -17.31
CA CYS A 41 -0.69 46.49 -18.65
C CYS A 41 -0.74 44.96 -18.55
N LYS A 42 -1.72 44.41 -17.82
CA LYS A 42 -2.16 43.05 -18.10
C LYS A 42 -3.28 43.17 -19.11
N LEU A 43 -3.03 42.79 -20.38
CA LEU A 43 -4.10 42.69 -21.38
C LEU A 43 -5.21 41.84 -20.78
N VAL A 44 -6.45 42.33 -20.87
CA VAL A 44 -7.63 41.56 -20.47
C VAL A 44 -7.67 40.33 -21.35
N ASP A 45 -7.39 39.17 -20.76
CA ASP A 45 -7.35 37.88 -21.42
C ASP A 45 -8.30 36.93 -20.70
N GLN A 46 -8.60 35.78 -21.29
CA GLN A 46 -9.45 34.76 -20.67
C GLN A 46 -8.92 34.33 -19.29
N ARG A 47 -7.59 34.38 -19.08
CA ARG A 47 -6.95 34.12 -17.79
C ARG A 47 -7.20 35.17 -16.71
N THR A 48 -7.69 36.34 -17.10
CA THR A 48 -8.10 37.41 -16.17
C THR A 48 -9.45 37.08 -15.52
N PHE A 49 -10.33 36.37 -16.23
CA PHE A 49 -11.66 35.99 -15.74
C PHE A 49 -11.68 34.57 -15.17
N ASP A 50 -10.94 33.64 -15.78
CA ASP A 50 -10.76 32.28 -15.28
C ASP A 50 -9.26 31.94 -15.26
N PRO A 51 -8.63 31.86 -14.08
CA PRO A 51 -7.21 31.48 -13.97
C PRO A 51 -6.87 30.12 -14.60
N ASN A 52 -7.87 29.27 -14.85
CA ASN A 52 -7.72 27.99 -15.54
C ASN A 52 -7.93 28.07 -17.05
N ALA A 53 -8.21 29.25 -17.62
CA ALA A 53 -8.38 29.43 -19.05
C ALA A 53 -7.13 28.96 -19.83
N GLY A 54 -7.35 27.97 -20.70
CA GLY A 54 -6.31 27.31 -21.48
C GLY A 54 -5.69 26.06 -20.82
N ARG A 55 -6.12 25.66 -19.62
CA ARG A 55 -5.81 24.31 -19.09
C ARG A 55 -6.71 23.31 -19.82
N PRO A 56 -6.14 22.33 -20.55
CA PRO A 56 -6.94 21.27 -21.15
C PRO A 56 -7.78 20.58 -20.07
N PRO A 57 -9.06 20.28 -20.34
CA PRO A 57 -9.87 19.52 -19.40
C PRO A 57 -9.19 18.17 -19.16
N VAL A 58 -8.97 17.81 -17.90
CA VAL A 58 -8.50 16.46 -17.55
C VAL A 58 -9.66 15.51 -17.85
N PRO A 59 -9.50 14.55 -18.77
CA PRO A 59 -10.55 13.58 -19.02
C PRO A 59 -10.88 12.85 -17.72
N HIS A 60 -12.13 12.94 -17.27
CA HIS A 60 -12.59 12.07 -16.21
C HIS A 60 -12.63 10.65 -16.76
N VAL A 61 -11.66 9.83 -16.36
CA VAL A 61 -11.72 8.38 -16.58
C VAL A 61 -12.57 7.81 -15.44
N PRO A 62 -13.80 7.35 -15.69
CA PRO A 62 -14.58 6.72 -14.65
C PRO A 62 -13.80 5.52 -14.12
N HIS A 63 -13.64 5.43 -12.80
CA HIS A 63 -13.07 4.25 -12.17
C HIS A 63 -14.04 3.09 -12.38
N HIS A 64 -13.76 2.24 -13.36
CA HIS A 64 -14.47 0.98 -13.48
C HIS A 64 -14.11 0.13 -12.25
N PRO A 65 -15.11 -0.41 -11.53
CA PRO A 65 -14.85 -1.39 -10.49
C PRO A 65 -14.00 -2.50 -11.08
N GLY A 66 -12.89 -2.83 -10.41
CA GLY A 66 -12.02 -3.92 -10.85
C GLY A 66 -12.81 -5.23 -10.95
N PRO A 67 -12.33 -6.19 -11.76
CA PRO A 67 -12.96 -7.51 -11.84
C PRO A 67 -13.07 -8.13 -10.44
N LYS A 68 -14.25 -8.67 -10.13
CA LYS A 68 -14.51 -9.31 -8.84
C LYS A 68 -13.54 -10.49 -8.65
N PRO A 69 -12.93 -10.66 -7.47
CA PRO A 69 -12.12 -11.84 -7.18
C PRO A 69 -12.93 -13.11 -7.40
N ILE A 70 -12.36 -14.05 -8.16
CA ILE A 70 -12.96 -15.38 -8.37
C ILE A 70 -12.80 -16.14 -7.05
N ALA A 71 -13.90 -16.71 -6.56
CA ALA A 71 -13.85 -17.53 -5.36
C ALA A 71 -13.08 -18.83 -5.64
N PRO A 72 -12.27 -19.31 -4.69
CA PRO A 72 -11.59 -20.59 -4.82
C PRO A 72 -12.56 -21.76 -4.95
N PHE A 73 -12.07 -22.86 -5.52
CA PHE A 73 -12.86 -24.08 -5.66
C PHE A 73 -13.17 -24.69 -4.28
N LEU A 74 -12.18 -24.78 -3.41
CA LEU A 74 -12.35 -25.21 -2.02
C LEU A 74 -11.39 -24.47 -1.08
N VAL A 75 -11.78 -24.37 0.19
CA VAL A 75 -10.93 -23.84 1.26
C VAL A 75 -11.05 -24.73 2.49
N VAL A 76 -9.93 -25.25 2.97
CA VAL A 76 -9.82 -25.99 4.24
C VAL A 76 -9.10 -25.09 5.24
N ARG A 77 -9.79 -24.75 6.33
CA ARG A 77 -9.18 -23.93 7.40
C ARG A 77 -8.23 -24.77 8.22
N ALA A 78 -7.11 -24.19 8.66
CA ALA A 78 -6.20 -24.90 9.55
C ALA A 78 -6.92 -25.28 10.86
N GLY A 79 -6.67 -26.50 11.33
CA GLY A 79 -7.28 -27.04 12.53
C GLY A 79 -8.67 -27.66 12.33
N THR A 80 -9.24 -27.64 11.12
CA THR A 80 -10.42 -28.46 10.80
C THR A 80 -10.04 -29.94 10.89
N PRO A 81 -10.77 -30.78 11.65
CA PRO A 81 -10.48 -32.20 11.75
C PRO A 81 -10.57 -32.90 10.40
N GLU A 82 -9.69 -33.87 10.16
CA GLU A 82 -9.65 -34.64 8.91
C GLU A 82 -10.99 -35.31 8.57
N ALA A 83 -11.68 -35.84 9.58
CA ALA A 83 -12.98 -36.46 9.40
C ALA A 83 -14.04 -35.51 8.83
N GLU A 84 -13.88 -34.20 9.03
CA GLU A 84 -14.82 -33.17 8.55
C GLU A 84 -14.47 -32.72 7.13
N TRP A 85 -13.21 -32.40 6.84
CA TRP A 85 -12.84 -31.86 5.53
C TRP A 85 -12.60 -32.93 4.46
N ARG A 86 -12.10 -34.11 4.82
CA ARG A 86 -11.73 -35.16 3.85
C ARG A 86 -12.88 -35.58 2.93
N PRO A 87 -14.09 -35.93 3.42
CA PRO A 87 -15.17 -36.37 2.52
C PRO A 87 -15.57 -35.27 1.53
N VAL A 88 -15.52 -34.00 1.95
CA VAL A 88 -15.83 -32.85 1.09
C VAL A 88 -14.78 -32.71 -0.02
N VAL A 89 -13.49 -32.79 0.33
CA VAL A 89 -12.38 -32.71 -0.63
C VAL A 89 -12.44 -33.88 -1.63
N THR A 90 -12.64 -35.10 -1.15
CA THR A 90 -12.73 -36.30 -2.00
C THR A 90 -13.88 -36.19 -2.99
N HIS A 91 -15.08 -35.83 -2.52
CA HIS A 91 -16.24 -35.67 -3.40
C HIS A 91 -16.03 -34.55 -4.43
N ALA A 92 -15.50 -33.40 -4.01
CA ALA A 92 -15.24 -32.29 -4.91
C ALA A 92 -14.20 -32.64 -6.00
N ALA A 93 -13.14 -33.36 -5.64
CA ALA A 93 -12.14 -33.85 -6.59
C ALA A 93 -12.77 -34.80 -7.62
N GLN A 94 -13.60 -35.75 -7.19
CA GLN A 94 -14.33 -36.66 -8.08
C GLN A 94 -15.25 -35.88 -9.04
N VAL A 95 -16.00 -34.90 -8.54
CA VAL A 95 -16.86 -34.05 -9.38
C VAL A 95 -16.04 -33.24 -10.39
N ALA A 96 -14.89 -32.70 -9.99
CA ALA A 96 -14.02 -31.96 -10.89
C ALA A 96 -13.43 -32.86 -11.99
N LEU A 97 -12.96 -34.05 -11.64
CA LEU A 97 -12.44 -35.05 -12.59
C LEU A 97 -13.51 -35.55 -13.55
N ALA A 98 -14.73 -35.80 -13.06
CA ALA A 98 -15.85 -36.21 -13.90
C ALA A 98 -16.24 -35.14 -14.92
N ARG A 99 -16.09 -33.86 -14.57
CA ARG A 99 -16.33 -32.72 -15.49
C ARG A 99 -15.18 -32.52 -16.49
N LYS A 100 -13.93 -32.65 -16.03
CA LYS A 100 -12.72 -32.47 -16.84
C LYS A 100 -11.63 -33.44 -16.36
N PRO A 101 -11.39 -34.57 -17.07
CA PRO A 101 -10.41 -35.58 -16.64
C PRO A 101 -8.96 -35.11 -16.58
N GLY A 102 -8.64 -34.02 -17.28
CA GLY A 102 -7.32 -33.40 -17.32
C GLY A 102 -7.21 -32.11 -16.49
N VAL A 103 -8.05 -31.94 -15.47
CA VAL A 103 -8.04 -30.75 -14.62
C VAL A 103 -6.77 -30.71 -13.75
N LEU A 104 -6.15 -29.53 -13.62
CA LEU A 104 -5.02 -29.33 -12.71
C LEU A 104 -5.55 -28.79 -11.37
N PHE A 105 -5.29 -29.50 -10.29
CA PHE A 105 -5.54 -29.04 -8.93
C PHE A 105 -4.33 -28.25 -8.44
N VAL A 106 -4.56 -26.98 -8.08
CA VAL A 106 -3.53 -26.09 -7.52
C VAL A 106 -3.85 -25.87 -6.05
N LEU A 107 -3.04 -26.47 -5.17
CA LEU A 107 -3.14 -26.30 -3.73
C LEU A 107 -2.21 -25.18 -3.31
N THR A 108 -2.78 -24.17 -2.67
CA THR A 108 -2.07 -23.04 -2.11
C THR A 108 -2.20 -23.06 -0.60
N GLY A 109 -1.12 -23.43 0.09
CA GLY A 109 -0.98 -23.24 1.52
C GLY A 109 -0.77 -21.76 1.83
N LEU A 110 -1.66 -21.16 2.62
CA LEU A 110 -1.60 -19.75 2.98
C LEU A 110 -1.15 -19.63 4.43
N ALA A 111 0.00 -19.00 4.63
CA ALA A 111 0.53 -18.65 5.95
C ALA A 111 0.12 -17.21 6.30
N PRO A 112 -0.25 -16.92 7.57
CA PRO A 112 -0.39 -15.54 8.02
C PRO A 112 0.92 -14.78 7.86
N ASP A 113 0.81 -13.45 7.78
CA ASP A 113 1.96 -12.56 7.78
C ASP A 113 2.52 -12.39 9.20
N HIS A 114 3.84 -12.37 9.31
CA HIS A 114 4.57 -12.24 10.57
C HIS A 114 5.55 -11.06 10.53
N ALA A 115 5.73 -10.41 11.68
CA ALA A 115 6.53 -9.19 11.79
C ALA A 115 8.03 -9.39 11.48
N THR A 116 8.56 -10.61 11.65
CA THR A 116 9.97 -10.90 11.41
C THR A 116 10.15 -11.90 10.25
N PRO A 117 11.20 -11.73 9.43
CA PRO A 117 11.49 -12.68 8.35
C PRO A 117 11.72 -14.12 8.84
N ALA A 118 12.35 -14.27 10.01
CA ALA A 118 12.62 -15.59 10.59
C ALA A 118 11.33 -16.32 10.98
N ASP A 119 10.35 -15.61 11.54
CA ASP A 119 9.05 -16.18 11.89
C ASP A 119 8.25 -16.51 10.63
N GLN A 120 8.34 -15.67 9.61
CA GLN A 120 7.69 -15.92 8.32
C GLN A 120 8.20 -17.20 7.66
N VAL A 121 9.52 -17.41 7.64
CA VAL A 121 10.11 -18.65 7.09
C VAL A 121 9.63 -19.88 7.86
N ARG A 122 9.57 -19.81 9.20
CA ARG A 122 9.05 -20.93 10.01
C ARG A 122 7.57 -21.19 9.73
N ALA A 123 6.75 -20.15 9.61
CA ALA A 123 5.32 -20.28 9.30
C ALA A 123 5.09 -20.93 7.92
N LEU A 124 5.81 -20.48 6.89
CA LEU A 124 5.75 -21.08 5.55
C LEU A 124 6.22 -22.54 5.55
N GLY A 125 7.28 -22.86 6.31
CA GLY A 125 7.76 -24.24 6.45
C GLY A 125 6.76 -25.16 7.16
N ALA A 126 6.07 -24.66 8.18
CA ALA A 126 5.02 -25.40 8.90
C ALA A 126 3.80 -25.69 8.02
N VAL A 127 3.45 -24.72 7.15
CA VAL A 127 2.41 -24.85 6.13
C VAL A 127 2.82 -25.96 5.15
N ALA A 128 3.98 -25.84 4.49
CA ALA A 128 4.49 -26.82 3.52
C ALA A 128 4.57 -28.27 4.02
N SER A 129 4.75 -28.47 5.33
CA SER A 129 4.89 -29.79 5.97
C SER A 129 3.59 -30.33 6.59
N GLY A 130 2.51 -29.55 6.55
CA GLY A 130 1.27 -29.82 7.28
C GLY A 130 0.09 -30.24 6.39
N ASP A 131 -1.10 -29.77 6.76
CA ASP A 131 -2.42 -30.12 6.21
C ASP A 131 -2.50 -30.09 4.66
N GLU A 132 -1.73 -29.23 3.97
CA GLU A 132 -1.73 -29.21 2.50
C GLU A 132 -1.35 -30.56 1.88
N ARG A 133 -0.42 -31.28 2.49
CA ARG A 133 0.03 -32.57 1.98
C ARG A 133 -1.05 -33.62 2.15
N ALA A 134 -1.73 -33.62 3.30
CA ALA A 134 -2.87 -34.50 3.55
C ALA A 134 -4.04 -34.22 2.58
N VAL A 135 -4.28 -32.94 2.23
CA VAL A 135 -5.28 -32.56 1.23
C VAL A 135 -4.86 -33.03 -0.17
N ALA A 136 -3.59 -32.89 -0.55
CA ALA A 136 -3.06 -33.42 -1.82
C ALA A 136 -3.25 -34.93 -1.91
N ASP A 137 -2.89 -35.66 -0.86
CA ASP A 137 -3.03 -37.11 -0.78
C ASP A 137 -4.49 -37.54 -0.90
N ALA A 138 -5.42 -36.80 -0.29
CA ALA A 138 -6.86 -37.05 -0.41
C ALA A 138 -7.38 -36.84 -1.84
N ILE A 139 -6.87 -35.84 -2.58
CA ILE A 139 -7.22 -35.60 -3.98
C ILE A 139 -6.66 -36.71 -4.88
N ILE A 140 -5.43 -37.16 -4.62
CA ILE A 140 -4.81 -38.27 -5.35
C ILE A 140 -5.60 -39.57 -5.10
N ALA A 141 -5.95 -39.85 -3.83
CA ALA A 141 -6.77 -40.99 -3.45
C ALA A 141 -8.18 -40.94 -4.07
N ALA A 142 -8.69 -39.74 -4.39
CA ALA A 142 -9.95 -39.55 -5.08
C ALA A 142 -9.88 -39.86 -6.60
N GLY A 143 -8.69 -40.13 -7.15
CA GLY A 143 -8.46 -40.55 -8.53
C GLY A 143 -7.65 -39.56 -9.37
N ALA A 144 -7.18 -38.44 -8.81
CA ALA A 144 -6.34 -37.51 -9.54
C ALA A 144 -4.92 -38.10 -9.72
N PRO A 145 -4.35 -38.10 -10.94
CA PRO A 145 -2.93 -38.39 -11.13
C PRO A 145 -2.05 -37.42 -10.33
N PRO A 146 -0.93 -37.85 -9.73
CA PRO A 146 -0.03 -36.95 -9.00
C PRO A 146 0.48 -35.77 -9.83
N LEU A 147 0.65 -35.95 -11.15
CA LEU A 147 1.05 -34.90 -12.08
C LEU A 147 0.00 -33.78 -12.23
N GLN A 148 -1.26 -34.05 -11.87
CA GLN A 148 -2.36 -33.09 -11.88
C GLN A 148 -2.52 -32.38 -10.52
N VAL A 149 -1.58 -32.55 -9.59
CA VAL A 149 -1.63 -31.91 -8.26
C VAL A 149 -0.38 -31.04 -8.08
N GLN A 150 -0.57 -29.73 -8.11
CA GLN A 150 0.48 -28.75 -7.86
C GLN A 150 0.33 -28.15 -6.46
N MET A 151 1.39 -28.21 -5.66
CA MET A 151 1.44 -27.56 -4.35
C MET A 151 2.30 -26.30 -4.40
N GLN A 152 1.84 -25.24 -3.74
CA GLN A 152 2.60 -24.02 -3.51
C GLN A 152 2.24 -23.43 -2.15
N VAL A 153 3.13 -22.62 -1.59
CA VAL A 153 2.94 -21.96 -0.31
C VAL A 153 3.17 -20.47 -0.47
N ARG A 154 2.32 -19.64 0.12
CA ARG A 154 2.36 -18.18 0.03
C ARG A 154 1.99 -17.53 1.35
N THR A 155 2.47 -16.31 1.54
CA THR A 155 2.04 -15.42 2.62
C THR A 155 0.71 -14.77 2.24
N ASP A 156 -0.22 -14.69 3.19
CA ASP A 156 -1.50 -14.00 3.07
C ASP A 156 -1.61 -12.87 4.11
N PRO A 157 -1.42 -11.59 3.70
CA PRO A 157 -1.50 -10.45 4.60
C PRO A 157 -2.91 -10.30 5.17
N GLY A 158 -3.07 -10.56 6.47
CA GLY A 158 -4.36 -10.47 7.17
C GLY A 158 -5.20 -11.75 7.19
N GLY A 159 -4.68 -12.86 6.66
CA GLY A 159 -5.36 -14.15 6.63
C GLY A 159 -5.04 -15.07 7.81
N MET A 160 -5.94 -16.01 8.09
CA MET A 160 -5.64 -17.18 8.92
C MET A 160 -4.99 -18.27 8.06
N ARG A 161 -4.21 -19.15 8.71
CA ARG A 161 -3.65 -20.35 8.06
C ARG A 161 -4.78 -21.19 7.45
N ARG A 162 -4.64 -21.52 6.16
CA ARG A 162 -5.62 -22.33 5.41
C ARG A 162 -4.99 -22.93 4.16
N VAL A 163 -5.63 -23.98 3.65
CA VAL A 163 -5.34 -24.58 2.35
C VAL A 163 -6.41 -24.16 1.38
N GLN A 164 -6.02 -23.54 0.29
CA GLN A 164 -6.92 -23.20 -0.82
C GLN A 164 -6.69 -24.18 -1.97
N VAL A 165 -7.75 -24.73 -2.53
CA VAL A 165 -7.69 -25.56 -3.74
C VAL A 165 -8.36 -24.79 -4.86
N ASP A 166 -7.63 -24.62 -5.96
CA ASP A 166 -8.14 -24.09 -7.22
C ASP A 166 -8.04 -25.17 -8.31
N VAL A 167 -8.88 -25.05 -9.34
CA VAL A 167 -8.91 -25.96 -10.50
C VAL A 167 -8.64 -25.20 -11.79
N ARG A 168 -7.83 -25.78 -12.70
CA ARG A 168 -7.42 -25.16 -13.97
C ARG A 168 -7.60 -26.08 -15.17
#